data_AF-A0A2L1GMG2-F1
#
_entry.id   AF-A0A2L1GMG2-F1
#
_cell.length_a   1.000
_cell.length_b   1.000
_cell.length_c   1.000
_cell.angle_alpha   90.00
_cell.angle_beta   90.00
_cell.angle_gamma   90.00
#
_symmetry.space_group_name_H-M   'P 1'
#
loop_
_entity.id
_entity.type
_entity.pdbx_description
1 polymer ?
#
loop_
_entity_poly.entity_id
_entity_poly.type
_entity_poly.pdbx_seq_one_letter_code
_entity_poly.pdbx_strand_id
1 'polypeptide(L)'
;MYMLNFYAAWIGILLGFVAGAVLGLFFHREDWLGGYHSWRRRMVRLGHISFFGIAFINMSYAFSGAVFHVAPSSPYASCLFVVGAVTMPLLCFLAAYREAFRHFFFIPVLSLVIGTLLFFSQWTGI
;
A
#
# COMPACT_ATOMS: atom_id res chain seq x y z
N MET A 1 -5.19 6.59 17.76
CA MET A 1 -4.46 5.92 16.65
C MET A 1 -5.18 5.94 15.30
N TYR A 2 -6.47 6.29 15.21
CA TYR A 2 -7.18 6.41 13.92
C TYR A 2 -6.69 7.55 13.01
N MET A 3 -6.33 8.70 13.60
CA MET A 3 -5.82 9.85 12.85
C MET A 3 -4.55 9.51 12.06
N LEU A 4 -3.67 8.65 12.59
CA LEU A 4 -2.43 8.27 11.90
C LEU A 4 -2.72 7.49 10.61
N ASN A 5 -3.65 6.52 10.65
CA ASN A 5 -4.08 5.77 9.46
C ASN A 5 -4.84 6.67 8.48
N PHE A 6 -5.60 7.65 8.97
CA PHE A 6 -6.27 8.63 8.13
C PHE A 6 -5.28 9.51 7.35
N TYR A 7 -4.27 10.06 8.02
CA TYR A 7 -3.19 10.80 7.35
C TYR A 7 -2.40 9.89 6.41
N ALA A 8 -2.09 8.66 6.81
CA ALA A 8 -1.40 7.69 5.95
C ALA A 8 -2.22 7.32 4.70
N ALA A 9 -3.54 7.20 4.81
CA ALA A 9 -4.43 6.96 3.67
C ALA A 9 -4.41 8.15 2.69
N TRP A 10 -4.54 9.38 3.19
CA TRP A 10 -4.49 10.57 2.34
C TRP A 10 -3.12 10.79 1.69
N ILE A 11 -2.04 10.55 2.42
CA ILE A 11 -0.67 10.59 1.89
C ILE A 11 -0.50 9.51 0.80
N GLY A 12 -1.01 8.30 1.03
CA GLY A 12 -0.96 7.21 0.05
C GLY A 12 -1.74 7.53 -1.24
N ILE A 13 -2.92 8.15 -1.11
CA ILE A 13 -3.72 8.63 -2.26
C ILE A 13 -2.96 9.71 -3.04
N LEU A 14 -2.36 10.68 -2.34
CA LEU A 14 -1.59 11.75 -2.96
C LEU A 14 -0.38 11.20 -3.72
N LEU A 15 0.37 10.28 -3.09
CA LEU A 15 1.47 9.56 -3.74
C LEU A 15 1.01 8.73 -4.93
N GLY A 16 -0.18 8.12 -4.85
CA GLY A 16 -0.84 7.46 -5.97
C GLY A 16 -1.08 8.41 -7.15
N PHE A 17 -1.64 9.60 -6.91
CA PHE A 17 -1.84 10.61 -7.95
C PHE A 17 -0.53 11.08 -8.57
N VAL A 18 0.50 11.34 -7.75
CA VAL A 18 1.83 11.75 -8.25
C VAL A 18 2.46 10.63 -9.07
N ALA A 19 2.43 9.39 -8.60
CA ALA A 19 2.95 8.25 -9.34
C ALA A 19 2.18 8.02 -10.66
N GLY A 20 0.85 8.20 -10.66
CA GLY A 20 0.02 8.10 -11.85
C GLY A 20 0.30 9.19 -12.86
N ALA A 21 0.48 10.43 -12.38
CA ALA A 21 0.84 11.58 -13.22
C ALA A 21 2.23 11.41 -13.83
N VAL A 22 3.22 10.95 -13.06
CA VAL A 22 4.57 10.64 -13.56
C VAL A 22 4.50 9.54 -14.63
N LEU A 23 3.75 8.47 -14.39
CA LEU A 23 3.57 7.40 -15.38
C LEU A 23 2.85 7.88 -16.65
N GLY A 24 1.85 8.76 -16.52
CA GLY A 24 1.12 9.35 -17.64
C GLY A 24 1.94 10.35 -18.46
N LEU A 25 2.77 11.16 -17.82
CA LEU A 25 3.64 12.14 -18.50
C LEU A 25 4.78 11.48 -19.27
N PHE A 26 5.34 10.38 -18.75
CA PHE A 26 6.41 9.65 -19.42
C PHE A 26 5.93 8.71 -20.54
N PHE A 27 4.62 8.64 -20.80
CA PHE A 27 4.04 7.81 -21.87
C PHE A 27 4.42 8.28 -23.28
N HIS A 28 4.90 9.52 -23.42
CA HIS A 28 5.32 10.11 -24.69
C HIS A 28 6.69 9.62 -25.19
N ARG A 29 7.46 8.89 -24.38
CA ARG A 29 8.74 8.28 -24.83
C ARG A 29 8.55 6.79 -25.10
N GLU A 30 8.68 6.41 -26.36
CA GLU A 30 8.51 5.04 -26.86
C GLU A 30 9.54 4.05 -26.27
N ASP A 31 10.75 4.56 -25.95
CA ASP A 31 11.85 3.80 -25.32
C ASP A 31 11.83 3.76 -23.79
N TRP A 32 10.85 4.41 -23.15
CA TRP A 32 10.86 4.53 -21.69
C TRP A 32 10.60 3.18 -21.01
N LEU A 33 11.60 2.73 -20.24
CA LEU A 33 11.67 1.43 -19.54
C LEU A 33 11.78 0.19 -20.46
N GLY A 34 12.30 0.32 -21.69
CA GLY A 34 12.66 -0.84 -22.53
C GLY A 34 11.50 -1.49 -23.27
N GLY A 35 10.47 -0.69 -23.61
CA GLY A 35 9.33 -1.11 -24.43
C GLY A 35 8.06 -1.47 -23.65
N TYR A 36 6.93 -1.55 -24.35
CA TYR A 36 5.58 -1.70 -23.78
C TYR A 36 5.37 -3.01 -23.00
N HIS A 37 6.08 -4.08 -23.37
CA HIS A 37 6.03 -5.40 -22.76
C HIS A 37 7.08 -5.64 -21.67
N SER A 38 7.88 -4.63 -21.32
CA SER A 38 8.99 -4.82 -20.39
C SER A 38 8.48 -5.12 -18.98
N TRP A 39 9.18 -6.06 -18.33
CA TRP A 39 8.95 -6.46 -16.95
C TRP A 39 8.85 -5.25 -15.99
N ARG A 40 9.66 -4.22 -16.25
CA ARG A 40 9.74 -3.01 -15.43
C ARG A 40 8.46 -2.17 -15.50
N ARG A 41 7.85 -1.97 -16.69
CA ARG A 41 6.60 -1.22 -16.84
C ARG A 41 5.43 -1.89 -16.10
N ARG A 42 5.38 -3.22 -16.09
CA ARG A 42 4.36 -4.00 -15.36
C ARG A 42 4.50 -3.83 -13.84
N MET A 43 5.71 -3.92 -13.32
CA MET A 43 6.01 -3.70 -11.89
C MET A 43 5.67 -2.28 -11.43
N VAL A 44 6.01 -1.26 -12.22
CA VAL A 44 5.72 0.14 -11.85
C VAL A 44 4.21 0.43 -11.84
N ARG A 45 3.43 -0.14 -12.79
CA ARG A 45 1.96 -0.07 -12.75
C ARG A 45 1.38 -0.77 -11.51
N LEU A 46 1.93 -1.92 -11.13
CA LEU A 46 1.51 -2.65 -9.94
C LEU A 46 1.83 -1.86 -8.65
N GLY A 47 2.98 -1.19 -8.59
CA GLY A 47 3.36 -0.29 -7.49
C GLY A 47 2.47 0.96 -7.39
N HIS A 48 2.07 1.54 -8.52
CA HIS A 48 1.08 2.61 -8.55
C HIS A 48 -0.28 2.15 -8.03
N ILE A 49 -0.76 0.98 -8.44
CA ILE A 49 -2.05 0.44 -7.97
C ILE A 49 -1.99 0.09 -6.48
N SER A 50 -0.84 -0.39 -5.98
CA SER A 50 -0.70 -0.72 -4.56
C SER A 50 -0.77 0.51 -3.65
N PHE A 51 -0.33 1.69 -4.11
CA PHE A 51 -0.55 2.96 -3.39
C PHE A 51 -2.04 3.21 -3.12
N PHE A 52 -2.89 3.07 -4.13
CA PHE A 52 -4.33 3.26 -3.97
C PHE A 52 -4.95 2.14 -3.13
N GLY A 53 -4.65 0.88 -3.44
CA GLY A 53 -5.26 -0.26 -2.74
C GLY A 53 -5.02 -0.23 -1.23
N ILE A 54 -3.78 0.06 -0.80
CA ILE A 54 -3.45 0.08 0.63
C ILE A 54 -3.92 1.37 1.30
N ALA A 55 -3.95 2.49 0.57
CA ALA A 55 -4.56 3.72 1.09
C ALA A 55 -6.06 3.52 1.37
N PHE A 56 -6.79 2.83 0.49
CA PHE A 56 -8.19 2.47 0.74
C PHE A 56 -8.33 1.54 1.95
N ILE A 57 -7.45 0.55 2.13
CA ILE A 57 -7.46 -0.31 3.32
C ILE A 57 -7.26 0.52 4.60
N ASN A 58 -6.30 1.45 4.63
CA ASN A 58 -6.07 2.36 5.76
C ASN A 58 -7.28 3.26 6.03
N MET A 59 -7.92 3.77 4.98
CA MET A 59 -9.12 4.59 5.09
C MET A 59 -10.28 3.78 5.67
N SER A 60 -10.50 2.56 5.19
CA SER A 60 -11.53 1.64 5.68
C SER A 60 -11.31 1.23 7.14
N TYR A 61 -10.07 1.05 7.56
CA TYR A 61 -9.72 0.80 8.96
C TYR A 61 -10.03 2.02 9.85
N ALA A 62 -9.65 3.23 9.41
CA ALA A 62 -9.95 4.47 10.13
C ALA A 62 -11.46 4.71 10.24
N PHE A 63 -12.22 4.46 9.16
CA PHE A 63 -13.66 4.64 9.13
C PHE A 63 -14.39 3.58 9.97
N SER A 64 -13.97 2.31 9.90
CA SER A 64 -14.52 1.25 10.74
C SER A 64 -14.30 1.54 12.23
N GLY A 65 -13.12 2.05 12.59
CA GLY A 65 -12.84 2.48 13.96
C GLY A 65 -13.70 3.65 14.44
N ALA A 66 -14.00 4.60 13.54
CA ALA A 66 -14.83 5.76 13.84
C ALA A 66 -16.34 5.42 13.95
N VAL A 67 -16.85 4.55 13.07
CA VAL A 67 -18.28 4.19 13.01
C VAL A 67 -18.67 3.19 14.08
N PHE A 68 -17.86 2.16 14.32
CA PHE A 68 -18.21 1.08 15.25
C PHE A 68 -17.80 1.34 16.71
N HIS A 69 -17.18 2.49 17.01
CA HIS A 69 -16.66 2.84 18.34
C HIS A 69 -15.81 1.72 18.99
N VAL A 70 -15.22 0.83 18.18
CA VAL A 70 -14.34 -0.25 18.66
C VAL A 70 -13.14 0.42 19.31
N ALA A 71 -12.95 0.23 20.61
CA ALA A 71 -11.91 0.92 21.35
C ALA A 71 -10.52 0.70 20.69
N PRO A 72 -9.68 1.75 20.56
CA PRO A 72 -8.35 1.66 19.98
C PRO A 72 -7.39 0.96 20.94
N SER A 73 -7.52 -0.36 21.09
CA SER A 73 -6.72 -1.11 22.08
C SER A 73 -5.40 -1.65 21.54
N SER A 74 -5.18 -1.68 20.21
CA SER A 74 -3.93 -2.23 19.65
C SER A 74 -3.18 -1.25 18.72
N PRO A 75 -2.08 -0.64 19.22
CA PRO A 75 -1.10 0.11 18.41
C PRO A 75 -0.55 -0.67 17.23
N TYR A 76 -0.49 -1.99 17.39
CA TYR A 76 0.20 -2.90 16.50
C TYR A 76 -0.52 -3.04 15.16
N ALA A 77 -1.85 -3.10 15.14
CA ALA A 77 -2.63 -3.19 13.89
C ALA A 77 -2.44 -1.94 13.02
N SER A 78 -2.50 -0.74 13.63
CA SER A 78 -2.25 0.53 12.93
C SER A 78 -0.83 0.61 12.37
N CYS A 79 0.16 0.19 13.15
CA CYS A 79 1.56 0.21 12.70
C CYS A 79 1.79 -0.75 11.52
N LEU A 80 1.18 -1.95 11.55
CA LEU A 80 1.29 -2.94 10.47
C LEU A 80 0.67 -2.45 9.15
N PHE A 81 -0.45 -1.73 9.19
CA PHE A 81 -1.05 -1.17 7.98
C PHE A 81 -0.24 -0.01 7.40
N VAL A 82 0.35 0.84 8.24
CA VAL A 82 1.27 1.91 7.79
C VAL A 82 2.55 1.32 7.20
N VAL A 83 3.13 0.30 7.85
CA VAL A 83 4.30 -0.41 7.32
C VAL A 83 3.99 -1.04 5.97
N GLY A 84 2.82 -1.68 5.82
CA GLY A 84 2.35 -2.22 4.54
C GLY A 84 2.20 -1.15 3.45
N ALA A 85 1.64 0.02 3.82
CA ALA A 85 1.44 1.14 2.89
C ALA A 85 2.74 1.71 2.31
N VAL A 86 3.82 1.67 3.07
CA VAL A 86 5.14 2.14 2.62
C VAL A 86 5.90 1.03 1.91
N THR A 87 5.94 -0.17 2.50
CA THR A 87 6.79 -1.27 2.00
C THR A 87 6.32 -1.85 0.68
N MET A 88 5.01 -1.96 0.41
CA MET A 88 4.51 -2.50 -0.87
C MET A 88 4.95 -1.67 -2.09
N PRO A 89 4.61 -0.38 -2.18
CA PRO A 89 4.99 0.42 -3.34
C PRO A 89 6.51 0.53 -3.44
N LEU A 90 7.21 0.69 -2.31
CA LEU A 90 8.67 0.79 -2.29
C LEU A 90 9.33 -0.48 -2.83
N LEU A 91 8.84 -1.67 -2.46
CA LEU A 91 9.32 -2.94 -3.01
C LEU A 91 8.94 -3.14 -4.48
N CYS A 92 7.75 -2.68 -4.93
CA CYS A 92 7.39 -2.69 -6.36
C CYS A 92 8.35 -1.83 -7.20
N PHE A 93 8.68 -0.63 -6.73
CA PHE A 93 9.63 0.27 -7.40
C PHE A 93 11.06 -0.28 -7.37
N LEU A 94 11.49 -0.86 -6.24
CA LEU A 94 12.81 -1.48 -6.12
C LEU A 94 12.94 -2.73 -6.99
N ALA A 95 11.89 -3.56 -7.06
CA ALA A 95 11.84 -4.75 -7.90
C ALA A 95 11.79 -4.43 -9.39
N ALA A 96 11.33 -3.24 -9.78
CA ALA A 96 11.48 -2.74 -11.14
C ALA A 96 12.95 -2.46 -11.51
N TYR A 97 13.81 -2.14 -10.53
CA TYR A 97 15.24 -1.91 -10.73
C TYR A 97 16.08 -3.19 -10.61
N ARG A 98 15.71 -4.11 -9.71
CA ARG A 98 16.39 -5.40 -9.49
C ARG A 98 15.38 -6.53 -9.24
N GLU A 99 15.36 -7.55 -10.11
CA GLU A 99 14.43 -8.69 -10.00
C GLU A 99 14.57 -9.49 -8.70
N ALA A 100 15.75 -9.47 -8.08
CA ALA A 100 16.04 -10.16 -6.82
C ALA A 100 15.15 -9.72 -5.64
N PHE A 101 14.63 -8.48 -5.66
CA PHE A 101 13.77 -7.98 -4.59
C PHE A 101 12.36 -8.60 -4.59
N ARG A 102 12.00 -9.42 -5.60
CA ARG A 102 10.73 -10.16 -5.63
C ARG A 102 10.54 -11.07 -4.41
N HIS A 103 11.61 -11.65 -3.87
CA HIS A 103 11.51 -12.53 -2.70
C HIS A 103 11.10 -11.79 -1.41
N PHE A 104 11.33 -10.47 -1.36
CA PHE A 104 10.95 -9.62 -0.22
C PHE A 104 9.47 -9.22 -0.20
N PHE A 105 8.71 -9.55 -1.25
CA PHE A 105 7.28 -9.23 -1.36
C PHE A 105 6.42 -9.89 -0.27
N PHE A 106 6.94 -10.95 0.36
CA PHE A 106 6.32 -11.62 1.49
C PHE A 106 6.15 -10.71 2.72
N ILE A 107 7.08 -9.78 2.96
CA ILE A 107 7.07 -8.90 4.15
C ILE A 107 5.81 -8.00 4.19
N PRO A 108 5.51 -7.19 3.17
CA PRO A 108 4.31 -6.37 3.17
C PRO A 108 3.02 -7.19 3.17
N VAL A 109 2.99 -8.33 2.48
CA VAL A 109 1.82 -9.20 2.45
C VAL A 109 1.53 -9.76 3.84
N LEU A 110 2.55 -10.28 4.55
CA LEU A 110 2.38 -10.73 5.92
C LEU A 110 1.91 -9.60 6.84
N SER A 111 2.49 -8.40 6.70
CA SER A 111 2.08 -7.24 7.50
C SER A 111 0.60 -6.93 7.32
N LEU A 112 0.09 -6.97 6.09
CA LEU A 112 -1.32 -6.75 5.80
C LEU A 112 -2.22 -7.90 6.28
N VAL A 113 -1.79 -9.15 6.11
CA VAL A 113 -2.53 -10.34 6.55
C VAL A 113 -2.65 -10.37 8.07
N ILE A 114 -1.54 -10.18 8.79
CA ILE A 114 -1.53 -10.14 10.25
C ILE A 114 -2.35 -8.95 10.76
N GLY A 115 -2.22 -7.76 10.13
CA GLY A 115 -3.03 -6.59 10.47
C GLY A 115 -4.53 -6.82 10.29
N THR A 116 -4.92 -7.51 9.21
CA THR A 116 -6.34 -7.86 8.95
C THR A 116 -6.86 -8.92 9.93
N LEU A 117 -6.06 -9.93 10.25
CA LEU A 117 -6.42 -10.95 11.24
C LEU A 117 -6.62 -10.35 12.63
N LEU A 118 -5.73 -9.43 13.04
CA LEU A 118 -5.86 -8.69 14.29
C LEU A 118 -7.11 -7.79 14.32
N PHE A 119 -7.44 -7.15 13.20
CA PHE A 119 -8.67 -6.38 13.09
C PHE A 119 -9.91 -7.30 13.18
N PHE A 120 -9.88 -8.48 12.57
CA PHE A 120 -10.99 -9.42 12.60
C PHE A 120 -11.19 -10.02 14.00
N SER A 121 -10.10 -10.40 14.69
CA SER A 121 -10.19 -10.91 16.07
C SER A 121 -10.74 -9.85 17.03
N GLN A 122 -10.42 -8.57 16.80
CA GLN A 122 -10.99 -7.47 17.55
C GLN A 122 -12.50 -7.30 17.31
N TRP A 123 -12.95 -7.49 16.08
CA TRP A 123 -14.36 -7.37 15.73
C TRP A 123 -15.20 -8.51 16.32
N THR A 124 -14.66 -9.73 16.41
CA THR A 124 -15.41 -10.90 16.89
C THR A 124 -15.57 -11.00 18.41
N GLY A 125 -14.89 -10.16 19.21
CA GLY A 125 -15.18 -10.02 20.65
C GLY A 125 -15.27 -11.33 21.45
N ILE A 126 -14.43 -12.32 21.10
CA ILE A 126 -14.12 -13.50 21.92
C ILE A 126 -12.73 -13.29 22.50
#